data_AF-A0A3C1Q4G6-F1
#
_entry.id   AF-A0A3C1Q4G6-F1
#
_cell.length_a   1.000
_cell.length_b   1.000
_cell.length_c   1.000
_cell.angle_alpha   90.00
_cell.angle_beta   90.00
_cell.angle_gamma   90.00
#
_symmetry.space_group_name_H-M   'P 1'
#
loop_
_entity.id
_entity.type
_entity.pdbx_description
1 polymer ?
#
loop_
_entity_poly.entity_id
_entity_poly.type
_entity_poly.pdbx_seq_one_letter_code
_entity_poly.pdbx_strand_id
1 'polypeptide(L)'
;MKNLLLLLCLVTSSLAGEWTIPLAGNAYRNTPEPGSGINRSGKLVWSNPEDVHSIYVHLNQPATFEVALRGAARTPARWQLASNGQSFNINVNGAKPKEIPVGKIMAAKAGYLRLDLSGLKKTGKNYGEISDLILRSDKDGLQLNYVKSNKDNMFYWGRRGPSVHLGYQVPKGKKIEWAYSEITVPTGEDPIGSYFMANGFGQGYFGFQVKSPTERWVLFSVWSPFNTNDPNAVPEKDRV
;
A
#
# COMPACT_ATOMS: atom_id res chain seq x y z
N MET A 1 -26.65 2.96 -60.83
CA MET A 1 -26.46 3.45 -59.45
C MET A 1 -25.55 2.46 -58.73
N LYS A 2 -24.31 2.84 -58.41
CA LYS A 2 -23.34 1.98 -57.72
C LYS A 2 -23.62 2.08 -56.22
N ASN A 3 -24.05 0.98 -55.60
CA ASN A 3 -24.24 0.91 -54.15
C ASN A 3 -22.86 0.85 -53.48
N LEU A 4 -22.51 1.95 -52.82
CA LEU A 4 -21.33 2.08 -51.99
C LEU A 4 -21.58 1.35 -50.67
N LEU A 5 -20.94 0.19 -50.49
CA LEU A 5 -20.98 -0.57 -49.25
C LEU A 5 -20.05 0.13 -48.23
N LEU A 6 -20.63 0.85 -47.27
CA LEU A 6 -19.89 1.50 -46.20
C LEU A 6 -19.52 0.45 -45.14
N LEU A 7 -18.27 -0.02 -45.16
CA LEU A 7 -17.75 -0.93 -44.15
C LEU A 7 -17.45 -0.13 -42.87
N LEU A 8 -18.34 -0.20 -41.88
CA LEU A 8 -18.08 0.35 -40.55
C LEU A 8 -17.03 -0.52 -39.85
N CYS A 9 -15.76 -0.09 -39.87
CA CYS A 9 -14.73 -0.65 -39.00
C CYS A 9 -15.05 -0.29 -37.54
N LEU A 10 -15.68 -1.22 -36.82
CA LEU A 10 -15.69 -1.22 -35.35
C LEU A 10 -14.26 -1.49 -34.88
N VAL A 11 -13.51 -0.45 -34.55
CA VAL A 11 -12.23 -0.58 -33.85
C VAL A 11 -12.54 -1.03 -32.42
N THR A 12 -12.56 -2.33 -32.19
CA THR A 12 -12.53 -2.89 -30.84
C THR A 12 -11.13 -2.67 -30.31
N SER A 13 -10.94 -1.63 -29.48
CA SER A 13 -9.72 -1.50 -28.68
C SER A 13 -9.69 -2.67 -27.70
N SER A 14 -8.93 -3.71 -28.02
CA SER A 14 -8.72 -4.83 -27.13
C SER A 14 -7.78 -4.38 -26.02
N LEU A 15 -8.27 -4.34 -24.78
CA LEU A 15 -7.41 -4.14 -23.63
C LEU A 15 -6.43 -5.31 -23.51
N ALA A 16 -5.17 -5.01 -23.26
CA ALA A 16 -4.12 -5.99 -22.98
C ALA A 16 -4.21 -6.49 -21.53
N GLY A 17 -4.77 -5.69 -20.62
CA GLY A 17 -5.04 -6.12 -19.26
C GLY A 17 -6.00 -5.20 -18.48
N GLU A 18 -6.62 -5.81 -17.47
CA GLU A 18 -7.40 -5.15 -16.41
C GLU A 18 -6.87 -5.61 -15.05
N TRP A 19 -6.62 -4.65 -14.16
CA TRP A 19 -6.15 -4.90 -12.80
C TRP A 19 -7.10 -4.25 -11.81
N THR A 20 -7.60 -5.05 -10.86
CA THR A 20 -8.36 -4.56 -9.70
C THR A 20 -7.43 -4.53 -8.49
N ILE A 21 -7.16 -3.33 -7.98
CA ILE A 21 -6.25 -3.07 -6.87
C ILE A 21 -7.09 -2.78 -5.61
N PRO A 22 -7.09 -3.68 -4.61
CA PRO A 22 -7.84 -3.46 -3.38
C PRO A 22 -7.22 -2.32 -2.56
N LEU A 23 -8.01 -1.30 -2.22
CA LEU A 23 -7.52 -0.16 -1.46
C LEU A 23 -7.12 -0.55 -0.04
N ALA A 24 -7.73 -1.59 0.52
CA ALA A 24 -7.39 -2.14 1.83
C ALA A 24 -5.90 -2.49 2.00
N GLY A 25 -5.23 -2.92 0.94
CA GLY A 25 -3.81 -3.27 0.95
C GLY A 25 -2.89 -2.21 0.35
N ASN A 26 -3.43 -1.21 -0.35
CA ASN A 26 -2.63 -0.33 -1.22
C ASN A 26 -2.88 1.17 -1.02
N ALA A 27 -3.83 1.56 -0.16
CA ALA A 27 -4.13 2.96 0.15
C ALA A 27 -3.63 3.36 1.55
N TYR A 28 -3.07 4.56 1.65
CA TYR A 28 -2.52 5.14 2.88
C TYR A 28 -3.01 6.56 3.03
N ARG A 29 -3.44 6.96 4.23
CA ARG A 29 -3.68 8.38 4.48
C ARG A 29 -2.33 9.09 4.58
N ASN A 30 -2.12 10.12 3.78
CA ASN A 30 -0.88 10.91 3.77
C ASN A 30 -1.04 12.25 4.49
N THR A 31 -2.23 12.84 4.46
CA THR A 31 -2.57 14.10 5.14
C THR A 31 -3.84 13.95 5.98
N PRO A 32 -4.03 14.75 7.04
CA PRO A 32 -3.05 15.68 7.62
C PRO A 32 -1.88 14.95 8.30
N GLU A 33 -2.09 13.70 8.72
CA GLU A 33 -1.07 12.85 9.32
C GLU A 33 -1.14 11.43 8.73
N PRO A 34 0.01 10.73 8.63
CA PRO A 34 0.06 9.35 8.16
C PRO A 34 -0.93 8.43 8.89
N GLY A 35 -1.58 7.53 8.16
CA GLY A 35 -2.49 6.58 8.76
C GLY A 35 -3.30 5.76 7.77
N SER A 36 -4.53 5.41 8.17
CA SER A 36 -5.43 4.60 7.37
C SER A 36 -6.88 5.06 7.49
N GLY A 37 -7.61 5.05 6.37
CA GLY A 37 -9.07 5.18 6.35
C GLY A 37 -9.77 3.84 6.10
N ILE A 38 -9.06 2.71 6.21
CA ILE A 38 -9.62 1.39 5.92
C ILE A 38 -10.45 0.91 7.11
N ASN A 39 -11.74 0.66 6.88
CA ASN A 39 -12.65 0.15 7.89
C ASN A 39 -12.50 -1.38 8.09
N ARG A 40 -13.24 -1.94 9.06
CA ARG A 40 -13.21 -3.39 9.38
C ARG A 40 -13.65 -4.29 8.22
N SER A 41 -14.41 -3.76 7.25
CA SER A 41 -14.81 -4.50 6.04
C SER A 41 -13.80 -4.40 4.90
N GLY A 42 -12.64 -3.77 5.11
CA GLY A 42 -11.62 -3.60 4.07
C GLY A 42 -11.99 -2.55 3.02
N LYS A 43 -12.80 -1.56 3.38
CA LYS A 43 -13.15 -0.45 2.48
C LYS A 43 -12.56 0.85 2.99
N LEU A 44 -12.10 1.70 2.08
CA LEU A 44 -11.72 3.06 2.40
C LEU A 44 -12.97 3.88 2.70
N VAL A 45 -13.02 4.49 3.89
CA VAL A 45 -14.08 5.39 4.34
C VAL A 45 -13.44 6.58 5.05
N TRP A 46 -13.80 7.80 4.66
CA TRP A 46 -13.26 9.00 5.27
C TRP A 46 -14.29 10.12 5.37
N SER A 47 -14.05 11.05 6.29
CA SER A 47 -14.94 12.17 6.56
C SER A 47 -14.22 13.50 6.75
N ASN A 48 -12.93 13.51 7.11
CA ASN A 48 -12.21 14.77 7.23
C ASN A 48 -11.93 15.32 5.80
N PRO A 49 -12.28 16.57 5.49
CA PRO A 49 -11.97 17.19 4.20
C PRO A 49 -10.46 17.29 3.91
N GLU A 50 -9.61 17.27 4.93
CA GLU A 50 -8.15 17.34 4.78
C GLU A 50 -7.50 15.97 4.50
N ASP A 51 -8.27 14.88 4.61
CA ASP A 51 -7.76 13.54 4.34
C ASP A 51 -7.45 13.38 2.85
N VAL A 52 -6.17 13.08 2.55
CA VAL A 52 -5.73 12.60 1.24
C VAL A 52 -5.25 11.16 1.39
N HIS A 53 -5.83 10.27 0.60
CA HIS A 53 -5.48 8.85 0.55
C HIS A 53 -4.70 8.53 -0.72
N SER A 54 -3.40 8.24 -0.56
CA SER A 54 -2.51 7.87 -1.66
C SER A 54 -2.57 6.36 -1.91
N ILE A 55 -2.81 5.98 -3.17
CA ILE A 55 -2.87 4.61 -3.66
C ILE A 55 -1.60 4.36 -4.49
N TYR A 56 -0.90 3.26 -4.22
CA TYR A 56 0.36 2.93 -4.89
C TYR A 56 0.27 1.62 -5.68
N VAL A 57 0.77 1.65 -6.92
CA VAL A 57 0.90 0.48 -7.80
C VAL A 57 2.22 0.57 -8.55
N HIS A 58 3.04 -0.47 -8.52
CA HIS A 58 4.32 -0.48 -9.24
C HIS A 58 4.15 -1.04 -10.67
N LEU A 59 4.70 -0.33 -11.65
CA LEU A 59 4.67 -0.68 -13.07
C LEU A 59 6.05 -1.09 -13.56
N ASN A 60 6.16 -2.13 -14.39
CA ASN A 60 7.43 -2.50 -15.02
C ASN A 60 7.82 -1.62 -16.22
N GLN A 61 6.89 -0.84 -16.78
CA GLN A 61 7.12 -0.01 -17.97
C GLN A 61 6.11 1.17 -18.05
N PRO A 62 6.35 2.19 -18.90
CA PRO A 62 5.38 3.24 -19.18
C PRO A 62 4.06 2.71 -19.75
N ALA A 63 2.93 3.29 -19.37
CA ALA A 63 1.61 2.91 -19.85
C ALA A 63 0.58 4.04 -19.69
N THR A 64 -0.45 4.00 -20.54
CA THR A 64 -1.67 4.81 -20.36
C THR A 64 -2.77 3.90 -19.82
N PHE A 65 -3.49 4.39 -18.81
CA PHE A 65 -4.55 3.65 -18.14
C PHE A 65 -5.91 4.34 -18.33
N GLU A 66 -6.92 3.56 -18.65
CA GLU A 66 -8.30 3.90 -18.29
C GLU A 66 -8.53 3.56 -16.83
N VAL A 67 -9.01 4.55 -16.07
CA VAL A 67 -9.10 4.49 -14.62
C VAL A 67 -10.56 4.50 -14.18
N ALA A 68 -10.89 3.60 -13.27
CA ALA A 68 -12.18 3.58 -12.59
C ALA A 68 -12.00 3.33 -11.07
N LEU A 69 -13.00 3.71 -10.28
CA LEU A 69 -13.08 3.38 -8.86
C LEU A 69 -14.31 2.51 -8.62
N ARG A 70 -14.19 1.50 -7.75
CA ARG A 70 -15.35 0.74 -7.26
C ARG A 70 -15.76 1.26 -5.89
N GLY A 71 -16.94 1.87 -5.79
CA GLY A 71 -17.40 2.48 -4.54
C GLY A 71 -18.84 2.94 -4.56
N ALA A 72 -19.29 3.49 -3.42
CA ALA A 72 -20.64 3.98 -3.20
C ALA A 72 -20.65 5.21 -2.29
N ALA A 73 -21.68 6.04 -2.39
CA ALA A 73 -21.97 7.07 -1.41
C ALA A 73 -23.49 7.20 -1.23
N ARG A 74 -24.00 6.85 -0.04
CA ARG A 74 -25.45 6.80 0.25
C ARG A 74 -26.13 8.15 0.05
N THR A 75 -25.38 9.23 0.22
CA THR A 75 -25.79 10.63 -0.05
C THR A 75 -24.82 11.23 -1.05
N PRO A 76 -25.23 12.23 -1.85
CA PRO A 76 -24.35 12.89 -2.82
C PRO A 76 -23.01 13.32 -2.21
N ALA A 77 -21.92 12.89 -2.85
CA ALA A 77 -20.56 13.29 -2.57
C ALA A 77 -19.79 13.56 -3.87
N ARG A 78 -18.70 14.32 -3.75
CA ARG A 78 -17.76 14.61 -4.83
C ARG A 78 -16.36 14.28 -4.37
N TRP A 79 -15.71 13.37 -5.08
CA TRP A 79 -14.32 13.01 -4.88
C TRP A 79 -13.43 13.75 -5.87
N GLN A 80 -12.15 13.84 -5.55
CA GLN A 80 -11.10 14.16 -6.50
C GLN A 80 -10.08 13.03 -6.51
N LEU A 81 -9.69 12.59 -7.71
CA LEU A 81 -8.54 11.72 -7.92
C LEU A 81 -7.47 12.51 -8.68
N ALA A 82 -6.27 12.61 -8.12
CA ALA A 82 -5.14 13.32 -8.72
C ALA A 82 -3.96 12.38 -8.97
N SER A 83 -3.28 12.54 -10.10
CA SER A 83 -2.09 11.77 -10.47
C SER A 83 -1.32 12.52 -11.56
N ASN A 84 0.01 12.55 -11.49
CA ASN A 84 0.88 13.15 -12.52
C ASN A 84 0.45 14.56 -12.97
N GLY A 85 0.04 15.41 -12.04
CA GLY A 85 -0.43 16.78 -12.34
C GLY A 85 -1.83 16.88 -12.95
N GLN A 86 -2.49 15.74 -13.22
CA GLN A 86 -3.89 15.69 -13.66
C GLN A 86 -4.82 15.53 -12.45
N SER A 87 -6.04 16.06 -12.53
CA SER A 87 -7.06 15.95 -11.49
C SER A 87 -8.43 15.67 -12.10
N PHE A 88 -9.17 14.73 -11.51
CA PHE A 88 -10.48 14.29 -11.96
C PHE A 88 -11.49 14.45 -10.84
N ASN A 89 -12.59 15.15 -11.11
CA ASN A 89 -13.68 15.34 -10.13
C ASN A 89 -14.79 14.32 -10.40
N ILE A 90 -15.13 13.50 -9.42
CA ILE A 90 -16.08 12.39 -9.56
C ILE A 90 -17.30 12.65 -8.69
N ASN A 91 -18.47 12.79 -9.29
CA ASN A 91 -19.73 12.84 -8.56
C ASN A 91 -20.23 11.42 -8.28
N VAL A 92 -20.53 11.12 -7.02
CA VAL A 92 -21.04 9.82 -6.59
C VAL A 92 -22.34 9.99 -5.81
N ASN A 93 -23.29 9.11 -6.11
CA ASN A 93 -24.54 8.98 -5.38
C ASN A 93 -25.10 7.56 -5.58
N GLY A 94 -25.66 6.99 -4.52
CA GLY A 94 -26.24 5.65 -4.50
C GLY A 94 -25.63 4.76 -3.42
N ALA A 95 -26.48 3.97 -2.77
CA ALA A 95 -26.08 3.13 -1.64
C ALA A 95 -25.35 1.83 -2.05
N LYS A 96 -25.49 1.39 -3.31
CA LYS A 96 -24.86 0.16 -3.80
C LYS A 96 -23.51 0.48 -4.46
N PRO A 97 -22.43 -0.25 -4.14
CA PRO A 97 -21.16 -0.11 -4.83
C PRO A 97 -21.32 -0.37 -6.33
N LYS A 98 -20.69 0.49 -7.13
CA LYS A 98 -20.60 0.36 -8.57
C LYS A 98 -19.22 0.76 -9.06
N GLU A 99 -18.89 0.34 -10.27
CA GLU A 99 -17.75 0.90 -10.97
C GLU A 99 -18.08 2.30 -11.48
N ILE A 100 -17.17 3.24 -11.24
CA ILE A 100 -17.31 4.65 -11.59
C ILE A 100 -16.09 5.02 -12.45
N PRO A 101 -16.27 5.18 -13.78
CA PRO A 101 -15.21 5.65 -14.65
C PRO A 101 -14.70 7.03 -14.22
N VAL A 102 -13.38 7.21 -14.24
CA VAL A 102 -12.71 8.45 -13.82
C VAL A 102 -12.14 9.19 -15.01
N GLY A 103 -11.30 8.53 -15.82
CA GLY A 103 -10.60 9.15 -16.94
C GLY A 103 -9.37 8.37 -17.37
N LYS A 104 -8.51 9.00 -18.19
CA LYS A 104 -7.24 8.43 -18.65
C LYS A 104 -6.05 9.07 -17.95
N ILE A 105 -5.09 8.25 -17.51
CA ILE A 105 -3.85 8.70 -16.86
C ILE A 105 -2.65 8.09 -17.59
N MET A 106 -1.63 8.89 -17.88
CA MET A 106 -0.37 8.42 -18.46
C MET A 106 0.71 8.32 -17.39
N ALA A 107 1.32 7.14 -17.26
CA ALA A 107 2.56 6.93 -16.52
C ALA A 107 3.74 6.91 -17.51
N ALA A 108 4.58 7.96 -17.48
CA ALA A 108 5.65 8.16 -18.46
C ALA A 108 6.88 7.26 -18.26
N LYS A 109 7.01 6.60 -17.11
CA LYS A 109 8.16 5.75 -16.73
C LYS A 109 7.68 4.51 -15.97
N ALA A 110 8.53 3.49 -15.93
CA ALA A 110 8.42 2.40 -14.96
C ALA A 110 8.56 2.94 -13.52
N GLY A 111 8.06 2.18 -12.54
CA GLY A 111 8.09 2.54 -11.13
C GLY A 111 6.69 2.69 -10.52
N TYR A 112 6.61 3.32 -9.35
CA TYR A 112 5.34 3.52 -8.66
C TYR A 112 4.48 4.61 -9.32
N LEU A 113 3.28 4.21 -9.74
CA LEU A 113 2.16 5.11 -9.98
C LEU A 113 1.48 5.42 -8.64
N ARG A 114 1.41 6.70 -8.29
CA ARG A 114 0.69 7.22 -7.13
C ARG A 114 -0.57 7.94 -7.58
N LEU A 115 -1.72 7.55 -7.01
CA LEU A 115 -2.98 8.26 -7.21
C LEU A 115 -3.49 8.76 -5.86
N ASP A 116 -3.75 10.05 -5.76
CA ASP A 116 -4.21 10.72 -4.55
C ASP A 116 -5.72 10.94 -4.61
N LEU A 117 -6.43 10.35 -3.66
CA LEU A 117 -7.89 10.43 -3.53
C LEU A 117 -8.25 11.35 -2.35
N SER A 118 -9.09 12.34 -2.62
CA SER A 118 -9.59 13.28 -1.60
C SER A 118 -11.08 13.56 -1.75
N GLY A 119 -11.68 14.15 -0.72
CA GLY A 119 -13.10 14.54 -0.70
C GLY A 119 -13.30 16.03 -0.92
N LEU A 120 -14.04 16.42 -1.98
CA LEU A 120 -14.32 17.84 -2.27
C LEU A 120 -15.62 18.34 -1.63
N LYS A 121 -16.70 17.56 -1.76
CA LYS A 121 -18.02 17.91 -1.19
C LYS A 121 -18.74 16.65 -0.71
N LYS A 122 -19.54 16.78 0.35
CA LYS A 122 -20.44 15.72 0.84
C LYS A 122 -21.67 16.36 1.47
N THR A 123 -22.80 15.69 1.37
CA THR A 123 -24.06 16.07 2.04
C THR A 123 -24.35 15.22 3.28
N GLY A 124 -23.77 14.02 3.35
CA GLY A 124 -23.86 13.12 4.50
C GLY A 124 -22.65 13.18 5.42
N LYS A 125 -22.55 12.20 6.33
CA LYS A 125 -21.50 12.13 7.37
C LYS A 125 -20.09 11.88 6.80
N ASN A 126 -19.97 11.05 5.77
CA ASN A 126 -18.71 10.68 5.14
C ASN A 126 -18.76 10.90 3.62
N TYR A 127 -17.61 10.76 2.96
CA TYR A 127 -17.52 10.85 1.50
C TYR A 127 -17.97 9.58 0.79
N GLY A 128 -18.39 8.54 1.51
CA GLY A 128 -18.74 7.23 0.97
C GLY A 128 -17.72 6.15 1.31
N GLU A 129 -17.78 5.06 0.55
CA GLU A 129 -16.88 3.92 0.67
C GLU A 129 -16.31 3.53 -0.69
N ILE A 130 -15.02 3.17 -0.74
CA ILE A 130 -14.33 2.71 -1.96
C ILE A 130 -13.57 1.43 -1.62
N SER A 131 -13.78 0.39 -2.43
CA SER A 131 -13.08 -0.90 -2.27
C SER A 131 -11.85 -0.99 -3.16
N ASP A 132 -11.95 -0.55 -4.41
CA ASP A 132 -10.95 -0.85 -5.43
C ASP A 132 -10.63 0.34 -6.33
N LEU A 133 -9.37 0.42 -6.73
CA LEU A 133 -8.92 1.11 -7.94
C LEU A 133 -8.90 0.09 -9.08
N ILE A 134 -9.42 0.46 -10.24
CA ILE A 134 -9.42 -0.38 -11.43
C ILE A 134 -8.62 0.34 -12.51
N LEU A 135 -7.60 -0.34 -13.03
CA LEU A 135 -6.73 0.15 -14.10
C LEU A 135 -6.86 -0.77 -15.31
N ARG A 136 -7.03 -0.20 -16.49
CA ARG A 136 -7.11 -0.91 -17.76
C ARG A 136 -6.14 -0.31 -18.76
N SER A 137 -5.42 -1.13 -19.51
CA SER A 137 -4.47 -0.67 -20.52
C SER A 137 -4.42 -1.64 -21.69
N ASP A 138 -4.17 -1.11 -22.89
CA ASP A 138 -3.86 -1.85 -24.12
C ASP A 138 -2.35 -2.08 -24.31
N LYS A 139 -1.53 -1.70 -23.32
CA LYS A 139 -0.08 -1.87 -23.38
C LYS A 139 0.36 -3.32 -23.20
N ASP A 140 0.86 -3.93 -24.27
CA ASP A 140 1.43 -5.28 -24.25
C ASP A 140 2.62 -5.41 -23.28
N GLY A 141 2.70 -6.56 -22.60
CA GLY A 141 3.77 -6.90 -21.65
C GLY A 141 3.73 -6.13 -20.33
N LEU A 142 2.67 -5.36 -20.07
CA LEU A 142 2.52 -4.57 -18.86
C LEU A 142 2.28 -5.47 -17.64
N GLN A 143 3.10 -5.29 -16.60
CA GLN A 143 2.98 -5.98 -15.33
C GLN A 143 2.85 -4.98 -14.19
N LEU A 144 1.86 -5.21 -13.34
CA LEU A 144 1.57 -4.43 -12.14
C LEU A 144 1.90 -5.25 -10.89
N ASN A 145 2.64 -4.63 -9.96
CA ASN A 145 2.92 -5.18 -8.63
C ASN A 145 2.24 -4.33 -7.56
N TYR A 146 1.44 -4.99 -6.72
CA TYR A 146 0.65 -4.42 -5.63
C TYR A 146 0.18 -5.56 -4.70
N VAL A 147 -0.38 -5.20 -3.54
CA VAL A 147 -0.95 -6.17 -2.60
C VAL A 147 -2.29 -6.67 -3.14
N LYS A 148 -2.32 -7.92 -3.63
CA LYS A 148 -3.44 -8.44 -4.44
C LYS A 148 -4.65 -8.92 -3.62
N SER A 149 -4.46 -9.44 -2.41
CA SER A 149 -5.53 -10.02 -1.60
C SER A 149 -5.17 -10.01 -0.11
N ASN A 150 -6.14 -10.28 0.77
CA ASN A 150 -5.90 -10.43 2.20
C ASN A 150 -5.56 -11.86 2.64
N LYS A 151 -5.23 -12.76 1.71
CA LYS A 151 -4.80 -14.11 2.04
C LYS A 151 -3.63 -14.03 3.03
N ASP A 152 -3.63 -14.85 4.07
CA ASP A 152 -2.56 -14.89 5.09
C ASP A 152 -2.27 -13.52 5.74
N ASN A 153 -3.31 -12.69 5.91
CA ASN A 153 -3.23 -11.34 6.48
C ASN A 153 -2.35 -10.36 5.66
N MET A 154 -2.27 -10.57 4.35
CA MET A 154 -1.35 -9.81 3.50
C MET A 154 -1.70 -8.33 3.36
N PHE A 155 -2.92 -7.87 3.66
CA PHE A 155 -3.17 -6.42 3.74
C PHE A 155 -2.45 -5.77 4.93
N TYR A 156 -2.30 -6.49 6.05
CA TYR A 156 -1.50 -6.01 7.18
C TYR A 156 -0.01 -6.05 6.84
N TRP A 157 0.49 -7.19 6.35
CA TRP A 157 1.92 -7.37 6.06
C TRP A 157 2.40 -6.53 4.87
N GLY A 158 1.64 -6.54 3.77
CA GLY A 158 1.95 -5.77 2.57
C GLY A 158 1.99 -4.26 2.82
N ARG A 159 1.17 -3.75 3.75
CA ARG A 159 1.19 -2.34 4.15
C ARG A 159 2.33 -1.94 5.05
N ARG A 160 2.92 -2.89 5.78
CA ARG A 160 4.16 -2.67 6.53
C ARG A 160 5.38 -2.58 5.61
N GLY A 161 5.26 -3.14 4.40
CA GLY A 161 6.34 -3.19 3.44
C GLY A 161 7.35 -4.31 3.71
N PRO A 162 8.27 -4.55 2.78
CA PRO A 162 9.27 -5.60 2.90
C PRO A 162 10.40 -5.17 3.83
N SER A 163 10.55 -5.86 4.97
CA SER A 163 11.76 -5.73 5.79
C SER A 163 12.98 -6.23 5.01
N VAL A 164 14.10 -5.52 5.14
CA VAL A 164 15.37 -5.86 4.51
C VAL A 164 16.44 -6.13 5.57
N HIS A 165 17.44 -6.94 5.22
CA HIS A 165 18.46 -7.39 6.16
C HIS A 165 19.83 -7.37 5.48
N LEU A 166 20.87 -7.02 6.23
CA LEU A 166 22.27 -7.18 5.83
C LEU A 166 22.88 -8.32 6.65
N GLY A 167 23.39 -9.33 5.95
CA GLY A 167 24.14 -10.43 6.57
C GLY A 167 25.64 -10.17 6.47
N TYR A 168 26.34 -10.19 7.60
CA TYR A 168 27.79 -10.05 7.64
C TYR A 168 28.48 -11.41 7.51
N GLN A 169 29.55 -11.48 6.73
CA GLN A 169 30.37 -12.68 6.65
C GLN A 169 31.21 -12.82 7.91
N VAL A 170 31.03 -13.93 8.64
CA VAL A 170 31.80 -14.26 9.84
C VAL A 170 32.95 -15.22 9.49
N PRO A 171 34.14 -15.07 10.10
CA PRO A 171 35.25 -15.99 9.88
C PRO A 171 34.91 -17.43 10.26
N LYS A 172 35.17 -18.38 9.35
CA LYS A 172 34.94 -19.81 9.59
C LYS A 172 35.91 -20.35 10.64
N GLY A 173 35.46 -21.33 11.43
CA GLY A 173 36.28 -22.04 12.41
C GLY A 173 36.71 -21.22 13.62
N LYS A 174 36.25 -19.97 13.76
CA LYS A 174 36.50 -19.14 14.93
C LYS A 174 35.29 -19.16 15.86
N LYS A 175 35.56 -19.23 17.17
CA LYS A 175 34.58 -18.89 18.20
C LYS A 175 34.57 -17.37 18.32
N ILE A 176 33.45 -16.76 17.97
CA ILE A 176 33.27 -15.30 18.05
C ILE A 176 32.48 -15.01 19.32
N GLU A 177 33.02 -14.15 20.18
CA GLU A 177 32.41 -13.77 21.45
C GLU A 177 31.72 -12.41 21.36
N TRP A 178 32.27 -11.48 20.59
CA TRP A 178 31.80 -10.11 20.49
C TRP A 178 31.52 -9.72 19.04
N ALA A 179 30.43 -8.99 18.84
CA ALA A 179 30.11 -8.29 17.60
C ALA A 179 29.89 -6.81 17.91
N TYR A 180 30.44 -5.95 17.07
CA TYR A 180 30.34 -4.50 17.19
C TYR A 180 29.79 -3.93 15.88
N SER A 181 28.86 -2.99 16.00
CA SER A 181 28.36 -2.22 14.88
C SER A 181 28.12 -0.77 15.30
N GLU A 182 28.31 0.12 14.36
CA GLU A 182 27.89 1.52 14.44
C GLU A 182 26.75 1.71 13.45
N ILE A 183 25.69 2.36 13.89
CA ILE A 183 24.52 2.63 13.08
C ILE A 183 24.10 4.07 13.28
N THR A 184 23.90 4.75 12.16
CA THR A 184 23.44 6.13 12.10
C THR A 184 22.20 6.15 11.24
N VAL A 185 21.08 6.64 11.79
CA VAL A 185 19.87 6.92 11.03
C VAL A 185 19.90 8.41 10.66
N PRO A 186 19.95 8.77 9.36
CA PRO A 186 19.93 10.16 8.96
C PRO A 186 18.67 10.88 9.43
N THR A 187 18.77 12.18 9.68
CA THR A 187 17.63 13.03 10.04
C THR A 187 16.52 12.92 8.99
N GLY A 188 15.31 12.59 9.42
CA GLY A 188 14.14 12.43 8.54
C GLY A 188 13.94 11.01 8.01
N GLU A 189 14.91 10.10 8.21
CA GLU A 189 14.83 8.69 7.82
C GLU A 189 14.46 7.77 8.99
N ASP A 190 13.84 8.33 10.02
CA ASP A 190 13.41 7.65 11.25
C ASP A 190 11.88 7.65 11.44
N PRO A 191 11.08 7.16 10.46
CA PRO A 191 9.63 7.22 10.59
C PRO A 191 9.15 6.39 11.79
N ILE A 192 8.09 6.88 12.45
CA ILE A 192 7.48 6.22 13.60
C ILE A 192 7.02 4.82 13.23
N GLY A 193 7.36 3.84 14.07
CA GLY A 193 7.11 2.42 13.86
C GLY A 193 8.29 1.66 13.25
N SER A 194 9.37 2.33 12.86
CA SER A 194 10.59 1.69 12.37
C SER A 194 11.36 0.96 13.48
N TYR A 195 11.94 -0.18 13.10
CA TYR A 195 12.92 -0.89 13.92
C TYR A 195 14.26 -0.98 13.19
N PHE A 196 15.28 -0.34 13.77
CA PHE A 196 16.66 -0.39 13.30
C PHE A 196 17.40 -1.46 14.08
N MET A 197 17.31 -2.70 13.59
CA MET A 197 18.04 -3.83 14.15
C MET A 197 19.52 -3.71 13.75
N ALA A 198 20.40 -3.55 14.74
CA ALA A 198 21.83 -3.33 14.54
C ALA A 198 22.60 -4.66 14.56
N ASN A 199 22.42 -5.45 15.63
CA ASN A 199 23.12 -6.71 15.82
C ASN A 199 22.14 -7.87 16.00
N GLY A 200 21.95 -8.63 14.93
CA GLY A 200 21.19 -9.88 14.94
C GLY A 200 22.09 -11.07 15.19
N PHE A 201 21.55 -12.08 15.85
CA PHE A 201 22.23 -13.35 16.07
C PHE A 201 21.23 -14.50 15.92
N GLY A 202 21.72 -15.74 15.87
CA GLY A 202 20.88 -16.91 15.56
C GLY A 202 19.70 -17.12 16.51
N GLN A 203 19.75 -16.54 17.71
CA GLN A 203 18.76 -16.66 18.77
C GLN A 203 18.20 -15.30 19.20
N GLY A 204 18.38 -14.22 18.45
CA GLY A 204 17.80 -12.95 18.87
C GLY A 204 18.20 -11.73 18.06
N TYR A 205 17.89 -10.58 18.63
CA TYR A 205 18.12 -9.28 18.01
C TYR A 205 18.46 -8.21 19.04
N PHE A 206 19.24 -7.24 18.59
CA PHE A 206 19.57 -6.03 19.32
C PHE A 206 19.48 -4.81 18.39
N GLY A 207 18.84 -3.73 18.85
CA GLY A 207 18.71 -2.50 18.06
C GLY A 207 17.84 -1.46 18.76
N PHE A 208 17.28 -0.52 17.99
CA PHE A 208 16.42 0.53 18.55
C PHE A 208 15.24 0.90 17.65
N GLN A 209 14.17 1.38 18.28
CA GLN A 209 12.88 1.68 17.65
C GLN A 209 12.46 3.13 17.81
N VAL A 210 11.73 3.61 16.82
CA VAL A 210 10.98 4.87 16.90
C VAL A 210 9.56 4.55 17.37
N LYS A 211 9.29 4.73 18.65
CA LYS A 211 8.01 4.32 19.23
C LYS A 211 6.92 5.37 19.05
N SER A 212 7.27 6.63 19.27
CA SER A 212 6.36 7.77 19.21
C SER A 212 7.13 9.07 18.96
N PRO A 213 6.46 10.24 18.83
CA PRO A 213 7.14 11.53 18.72
C PRO A 213 8.08 11.85 19.90
N THR A 214 7.86 11.25 21.08
CA THR A 214 8.59 11.55 22.31
C THR A 214 9.28 10.34 22.93
N GLU A 215 9.27 9.18 22.27
CA GLU A 215 9.74 7.94 22.86
C GLU A 215 10.53 7.10 21.85
N ARG A 216 11.70 6.64 22.30
CA ARG A 216 12.60 5.74 21.56
C ARG A 216 12.98 4.60 22.49
N TRP A 217 13.04 3.38 21.96
CA TRP A 217 13.43 2.20 22.73
C TRP A 217 14.74 1.63 22.21
N VAL A 218 15.57 1.14 23.12
CA VAL A 218 16.66 0.22 22.81
C VAL A 218 16.18 -1.17 23.23
N LEU A 219 16.14 -2.11 22.28
CA LEU A 219 15.59 -3.44 22.48
C LEU A 219 16.70 -4.48 22.35
N PHE A 220 16.76 -5.36 23.33
CA PHE A 220 17.52 -6.60 23.29
C PHE A 220 16.56 -7.75 23.53
N SER A 221 16.58 -8.77 22.67
CA SER A 221 15.68 -9.91 22.80
C SER A 221 16.41 -11.19 22.42
N VAL A 222 16.13 -12.24 23.19
CA VAL A 222 16.64 -13.59 22.97
C VAL A 222 15.44 -14.54 22.96
N TRP A 223 15.40 -15.42 21.96
CA TRP A 223 14.38 -16.44 21.86
C TRP A 223 14.71 -17.61 22.80
N SER A 224 13.70 -18.06 23.53
CA SER A 224 13.73 -19.37 24.19
C SER A 224 13.92 -20.48 23.14
N PRO A 225 14.65 -21.57 23.46
CA PRO A 225 14.70 -22.74 22.60
C PRO A 225 13.35 -23.47 22.51
N PHE A 226 12.38 -23.14 23.36
CA PHE A 226 11.06 -23.75 23.39
C PHE A 226 10.13 -23.12 22.35
N ASN A 227 9.61 -23.93 21.42
CA ASN A 227 8.78 -23.44 20.32
C ASN A 227 7.32 -23.19 20.76
N THR A 228 7.01 -21.95 21.12
CA THR A 228 5.67 -21.51 21.52
C THR A 228 5.44 -20.02 21.23
N ASN A 229 4.18 -19.63 21.08
CA ASN A 229 3.76 -18.22 21.06
C ASN A 229 3.30 -17.72 22.44
N ASP A 230 3.21 -18.59 23.44
CA ASP A 230 2.85 -18.23 24.83
C ASP A 230 4.08 -18.35 25.73
N PRO A 231 4.67 -17.23 26.21
CA PRO A 231 5.84 -17.26 27.07
C PRO A 231 5.58 -17.95 28.42
N ASN A 232 4.32 -18.00 28.89
CA ASN A 232 3.99 -18.67 30.15
C ASN A 232 4.05 -20.20 30.04
N ALA A 233 3.91 -20.73 28.82
CA ALA A 233 4.01 -22.16 28.53
C ALA A 233 5.47 -22.66 28.48
N VAL A 234 6.46 -21.74 28.52
CA VAL A 234 7.88 -22.10 28.48
C VAL A 234 8.29 -22.76 29.81
N PRO A 235 8.83 -23.99 29.78
CA PRO A 235 9.37 -24.66 30.96
C PRO A 235 10.46 -23.81 31.63
N GLU A 236 10.54 -23.82 32.96
CA GLU A 236 11.48 -22.97 33.72
C GLU A 236 12.93 -23.07 33.23
N LYS A 237 13.39 -24.28 32.93
CA LYS A 237 14.75 -24.56 32.40
C LYS A 237 15.05 -23.94 31.02
N ASP A 238 14.01 -23.60 30.26
CA ASP A 238 14.10 -23.10 28.90
C ASP A 238 13.73 -21.60 28.82
N ARG A 239 13.46 -20.95 29.96
CA ARG A 239 13.18 -19.51 30.03
C ARG A 239 14.48 -18.70 29.85
N VAL A 240 14.31 -17.49 29.34
CA VAL A 240 15.35 -16.46 29.16
C VAL A 240 15.11 -15.35 30.16
#